data_AF-A0A8H4QXK9-F1
#
_entry.id   AF-A0A8H4QXK9-F1
#
_cell.length_a   1.000
_cell.length_b   1.000
_cell.length_c   1.000
_cell.angle_alpha   90.00
_cell.angle_beta   90.00
_cell.angle_gamma   90.00
#
_symmetry.space_group_name_H-M   'P 1'
#
loop_
_entity.id
_entity.type
_entity.pdbx_description
1 polymer ?
#
loop_
_entity_poly.entity_id
_entity_poly.type
_entity_poly.pdbx_seq_one_letter_code
_entity_poly.pdbx_strand_id
1 'polypeptide(L)'
;MFPSRGADDISQIPIKWDCFVLAMADPEVGFVARHGAGGSAVQFEPNETSKWAGKGKIVFHRPHPDSVIDAVMLSSMGKQMRKWFGRSGESFVLEEKEKGVKA
;
A
#
# COMPACT_ATOMS: atom_id res chain seq x y z
N MET A 1 13.67 -11.71 -35.16
CA MET A 1 12.41 -11.91 -34.41
C MET A 1 12.76 -11.81 -32.94
N PHE A 2 12.59 -10.64 -32.34
CA PHE A 2 12.81 -10.41 -30.90
C PHE A 2 11.42 -10.38 -30.24
N PRO A 3 11.18 -11.10 -29.13
CA PRO A 3 9.94 -10.89 -28.39
C PRO A 3 10.06 -9.56 -27.64
N SER A 4 9.46 -8.52 -28.19
CA SER A 4 9.14 -7.30 -27.45
C SER A 4 8.10 -7.67 -26.40
N ARG A 5 8.54 -8.04 -25.20
CA ARG A 5 7.68 -8.12 -24.02
C ARG A 5 7.35 -6.68 -23.62
N GLY A 6 6.40 -6.10 -24.35
CA GLY A 6 5.97 -4.72 -24.21
C GLY A 6 5.35 -4.49 -22.84
N ALA A 7 5.70 -3.38 -22.21
CA ALA A 7 5.11 -2.87 -20.99
C ALA A 7 3.59 -2.56 -21.10
N ASP A 8 2.98 -2.81 -22.27
CA ASP A 8 1.56 -2.64 -22.56
C ASP A 8 0.67 -3.80 -22.05
N ASP A 9 1.22 -5.00 -21.83
CA ASP A 9 0.40 -6.19 -21.52
C ASP A 9 -0.11 -6.24 -20.06
N ILE A 10 0.58 -5.56 -19.14
CA ILE A 10 0.16 -5.47 -17.72
C ILE A 10 -1.15 -4.67 -17.60
N SER A 11 -1.46 -3.80 -18.58
CA SER A 11 -2.67 -2.97 -18.58
C SER A 11 -3.98 -3.74 -18.83
N GLN A 12 -3.91 -4.97 -19.34
CA GLN A 12 -5.07 -5.75 -19.76
C GLN A 12 -5.39 -6.95 -18.86
N ILE A 13 -4.52 -7.28 -17.89
CA ILE A 13 -4.77 -8.43 -17.02
C ILE A 13 -5.66 -7.96 -15.85
N PRO A 14 -6.93 -8.42 -15.78
CA PRO A 14 -7.80 -8.09 -14.65
C PRO A 14 -7.18 -8.61 -13.35
N ILE A 15 -6.87 -7.71 -12.42
CA ILE A 15 -6.30 -8.09 -11.12
C ILE A 15 -7.44 -8.44 -10.18
N LYS A 16 -7.53 -9.70 -9.76
CA LYS A 16 -8.46 -10.10 -8.70
C LYS A 16 -8.11 -9.38 -7.40
N TRP A 17 -9.11 -8.89 -6.70
CA TRP A 17 -8.96 -8.21 -5.41
C TRP A 17 -8.11 -9.03 -4.42
N ASP A 18 -8.38 -10.34 -4.31
CA ASP A 18 -7.64 -11.20 -3.38
C ASP A 18 -6.16 -11.33 -3.77
N CYS A 19 -5.83 -11.32 -5.06
CA CYS A 19 -4.44 -11.30 -5.53
C CYS A 19 -3.75 -9.98 -5.14
N PHE A 20 -4.46 -8.85 -5.23
CA PHE A 20 -3.93 -7.58 -4.76
C PHE A 20 -3.70 -7.57 -3.24
N VAL A 21 -4.64 -8.12 -2.45
CA VAL A 21 -4.50 -8.23 -0.99
C VAL A 21 -3.28 -9.09 -0.64
N LEU A 22 -3.09 -10.23 -1.31
CA LEU A 22 -1.93 -11.10 -1.13
C LEU A 22 -0.62 -10.40 -1.51
N ALA A 23 -0.60 -9.67 -2.62
CA ALA A 23 0.58 -8.90 -3.03
C ALA A 23 0.95 -7.80 -2.02
N MET A 24 -0.04 -7.16 -1.39
CA MET A 24 0.19 -6.19 -0.32
C MET A 24 0.72 -6.85 0.96
N ALA A 25 0.31 -8.10 1.24
CA ALA A 25 0.75 -8.88 2.38
C ALA A 25 2.08 -9.61 2.17
N ASP A 26 2.62 -9.58 0.95
CA ASP A 26 3.91 -10.18 0.63
C ASP A 26 5.00 -9.65 1.59
N PRO A 27 5.90 -10.50 2.13
CA PRO A 27 6.93 -10.07 3.07
C PRO A 27 7.80 -8.91 2.60
N GLU A 28 8.02 -8.75 1.29
CA GLU A 28 8.80 -7.63 0.73
C GLU A 28 8.04 -6.28 0.82
N VAL A 29 6.70 -6.33 0.86
CA VAL A 29 5.84 -5.15 0.94
C VAL A 29 5.39 -4.90 2.39
N GLY A 30 4.91 -5.95 3.06
CA GLY A 30 4.68 -6.02 4.49
C GLY A 30 3.44 -5.29 5.00
N PHE A 31 2.31 -5.29 4.28
CA PHE A 31 1.05 -4.74 4.82
C PHE A 31 0.16 -5.83 5.43
N VAL A 32 -0.53 -5.47 6.51
CA VAL A 32 -1.60 -6.27 7.11
C VAL A 32 -2.94 -5.70 6.66
N ALA A 33 -3.73 -6.54 6.00
CA ALA A 33 -5.10 -6.21 5.63
C ALA A 33 -6.05 -6.48 6.81
N ARG A 34 -6.88 -5.49 7.17
CA ARG A 34 -7.95 -5.60 8.16
C ARG A 34 -9.29 -5.28 7.52
N HIS A 35 -10.20 -6.23 7.58
CA HIS A 35 -11.57 -6.08 7.09
C HIS A 35 -12.46 -5.51 8.20
N GLY A 36 -13.23 -4.46 7.90
CA GLY A 36 -14.31 -4.02 8.79
C GLY A 36 -15.47 -5.03 8.77
N ALA A 37 -16.19 -5.16 9.87
CA ALA A 37 -17.37 -6.02 9.94
C ALA A 37 -18.42 -5.55 8.91
N GLY A 38 -18.60 -6.32 7.82
CA GLY A 38 -19.64 -6.11 6.82
C GLY A 38 -19.38 -5.05 5.73
N GLY A 39 -18.16 -4.53 5.59
CA GLY A 39 -17.84 -3.46 4.63
C GLY A 39 -17.01 -3.90 3.42
N SER A 40 -17.12 -3.15 2.31
CA SER A 40 -16.20 -3.25 1.16
C SER A 40 -14.88 -2.52 1.39
N ALA A 41 -14.75 -1.75 2.47
CA ALA A 41 -13.51 -1.07 2.85
C ALA A 41 -12.53 -2.04 3.53
N VAL A 42 -11.30 -2.06 3.03
CA VAL A 42 -10.19 -2.84 3.57
C VAL A 42 -9.07 -1.89 3.95
N GLN A 43 -8.68 -1.94 5.22
CA GLN A 43 -7.56 -1.17 5.76
C GLN A 43 -6.26 -1.95 5.54
N PHE A 44 -5.24 -1.29 5.01
CA PHE A 44 -3.88 -1.81 4.90
C PHE A 44 -2.97 -0.99 5.81
N GLU A 45 -2.27 -1.67 6.71
CA GLU A 45 -1.35 -1.08 7.67
C GLU A 45 0.01 -1.79 7.57
N PRO A 46 1.13 -1.07 7.42
CA PRO A 46 2.45 -1.68 7.33
C PRO A 46 2.80 -2.33 8.67
N ASN A 47 3.29 -3.57 8.61
CA ASN A 47 3.85 -4.27 9.75
C ASN A 47 5.24 -3.73 10.11
N GLU A 48 5.82 -4.24 11.21
CA GLU A 48 7.12 -3.81 11.73
C GLU A 48 8.28 -4.07 10.76
N THR A 49 8.14 -5.04 9.85
CA THR A 49 9.19 -5.41 8.88
C THR A 49 9.09 -4.61 7.58
N SER A 50 8.01 -3.87 7.37
CA SER A 50 7.79 -3.06 6.18
C SER A 50 8.63 -1.78 6.21
N LYS A 51 9.17 -1.36 5.06
CA LYS A 51 9.84 -0.05 4.93
C LYS A 51 8.94 1.16 5.21
N TRP A 52 7.63 0.93 5.36
CA TRP A 52 6.65 1.95 5.69
C TRP A 52 6.10 1.82 7.11
N ALA A 53 6.70 0.98 7.97
CA ALA A 53 6.35 0.86 9.38
C ALA A 53 6.23 2.25 10.04
N GLY A 54 5.16 2.46 10.81
CA GLY A 54 4.89 3.74 11.49
C GLY A 54 4.35 4.88 10.60
N LYS A 55 4.25 4.71 9.27
CA LYS A 55 3.67 5.74 8.38
C LYS A 55 2.13 5.79 8.36
N GLY A 56 1.46 5.03 9.22
CA GLY A 56 0.01 4.97 9.32
C GLY A 56 -0.61 3.94 8.36
N LYS A 57 -1.86 4.15 7.97
CA LYS A 57 -2.69 3.18 7.23
C LYS A 57 -3.34 3.79 5.99
N ILE A 58 -3.70 2.94 5.04
CA ILE A 58 -4.49 3.30 3.86
C ILE A 58 -5.75 2.44 3.78
N VAL A 59 -6.82 2.96 3.19
CA VAL A 59 -8.08 2.21 3.02
C VAL A 59 -8.41 2.16 1.53
N PHE A 60 -8.66 0.96 1.04
CA PHE A 60 -9.13 0.72 -0.32
C PHE A 60 -10.48 0.01 -0.29
N HIS A 61 -11.34 0.33 -1.24
CA HIS A 61 -12.62 -0.34 -1.39
C HIS A 61 -12.48 -1.50 -2.36
N ARG A 62 -12.93 -2.69 -1.94
CA ARG A 62 -13.09 -3.86 -2.79
C ARG A 62 -14.09 -3.54 -3.91
N PRO A 63 -13.73 -3.76 -5.18
CA PRO A 63 -14.65 -3.62 -6.30
C PRO A 63 -15.86 -4.56 -6.16
N HIS A 64 -17.03 -4.11 -6.62
CA HIS A 64 -18.25 -4.91 -6.69
C HIS A 64 -18.96 -4.62 -8.03
N PRO A 65 -19.55 -5.61 -8.73
CA PRO A 65 -19.79 -7.00 -8.31
C PRO A 65 -18.61 -7.96 -8.43
N ASP A 66 -17.78 -7.83 -9.45
CA ASP A 66 -16.85 -8.91 -9.83
C ASP A 66 -15.55 -8.97 -9.03
N SER A 67 -15.33 -8.08 -8.07
CA SER A 67 -14.10 -8.04 -7.25
C SER A 67 -12.81 -8.00 -8.07
N VAL A 68 -12.86 -7.36 -9.23
CA VAL A 68 -11.73 -7.13 -10.13
C VAL A 68 -11.31 -5.67 -10.09
N ILE A 69 -10.02 -5.42 -9.93
CA ILE A 69 -9.40 -4.10 -10.00
C ILE A 69 -9.08 -3.84 -11.48
N ASP A 70 -9.75 -2.85 -12.06
CA ASP A 70 -9.42 -2.35 -13.40
C ASP A 70 -8.17 -1.45 -13.39
N ALA A 71 -7.66 -1.11 -14.58
CA ALA A 71 -6.46 -0.30 -14.73
C ALA A 71 -6.59 1.13 -14.15
N VAL A 72 -7.77 1.73 -14.20
CA VAL A 72 -8.03 3.08 -13.67
C VAL A 72 -8.00 3.05 -12.15
N MET A 73 -8.62 2.03 -11.55
CA MET A 73 -8.61 1.80 -10.11
C MET A 73 -7.20 1.50 -9.62
N LEU A 74 -6.46 0.62 -10.29
CA LEU A 74 -5.07 0.32 -9.95
C LEU A 74 -4.18 1.56 -10.00
N SER A 75 -4.32 2.38 -11.04
CA SER A 75 -3.61 3.66 -11.17
C SER A 75 -3.94 4.62 -10.02
N SER A 76 -5.21 4.69 -9.64
CA SER A 76 -5.68 5.52 -8.51
C SER A 76 -5.14 5.04 -7.17
N MET A 77 -5.16 3.73 -6.93
CA MET A 77 -4.54 3.11 -5.75
C MET A 77 -3.05 3.40 -5.68
N GLY A 78 -2.32 3.25 -6.80
CA GLY A 78 -0.91 3.58 -6.90
C GLY A 78 -0.60 5.06 -6.60
N LYS A 79 -1.45 5.99 -7.03
CA LYS A 79 -1.33 7.42 -6.69
C LYS A 79 -1.51 7.65 -5.19
N GLN A 80 -2.50 7.00 -4.56
CA GLN A 80 -2.71 7.11 -3.11
C GLN A 80 -1.53 6.52 -2.34
N MET A 81 -1.03 5.35 -2.74
CA MET A 81 0.18 4.75 -2.16
C MET A 81 1.37 5.70 -2.22
N ARG A 82 1.62 6.35 -3.37
CA ARG A 82 2.69 7.35 -3.49
C ARG A 82 2.47 8.57 -2.60
N LYS A 83 1.22 9.05 -2.46
CA LYS A 83 0.91 10.18 -1.58
C LYS A 83 1.18 9.87 -0.11
N TRP A 84 0.74 8.71 0.37
CA TRP A 84 0.84 8.32 1.79
C TRP A 84 2.21 7.77 2.16
N PHE A 85 2.82 6.99 1.26
CA PHE A 85 4.02 6.20 1.55
C PHE A 85 5.23 6.57 0.68
N GLY A 86 5.01 7.27 -0.44
CA GLY A 86 6.04 7.71 -1.39
C GLY A 86 6.68 9.06 -1.04
N ARG A 87 6.29 9.69 0.07
CA ARG A 87 7.10 10.75 0.68
C ARG A 87 8.34 10.08 1.31
N SER A 88 9.33 9.80 0.47
CA SER A 88 10.73 9.71 0.88
C SER A 88 11.19 11.13 1.09
N GLY A 89 11.26 11.53 2.34
CA GLY A 89 11.82 12.80 2.75
C GLY A 89 12.26 12.62 4.18
N GLU A 90 13.57 12.61 4.37
CA GLU A 90 14.21 13.03 5.61
C GLU A 90 13.46 14.21 6.24
N SER A 91 13.59 14.34 7.57
CA SER A 91 12.95 15.31 8.47
C SER A 91 11.55 14.93 8.96
N PHE A 92 11.51 14.11 10.00
CA PHE A 92 11.17 14.63 11.34
C PHE A 92 12.04 13.86 12.35
N VAL A 93 13.27 14.34 12.55
CA VAL A 93 13.98 14.07 13.80
C VAL A 93 13.16 14.79 14.86
N LEU A 94 12.42 14.04 15.67
CA LEU A 94 12.04 14.53 17.00
C LEU A 94 13.31 14.44 17.83
N GLU A 95 14.11 15.51 17.75
CA GLU A 95 15.24 15.68 18.64
C GLU A 95 14.73 15.63 20.08
N GLU A 96 15.53 14.96 20.90
CA GLU A 96 15.26 14.61 22.28
C GLU A 96 14.80 15.82 23.08
N LYS A 97 13.71 15.65 23.84
CA LYS A 97 13.58 16.40 25.08
C LYS A 97 14.19 15.59 26.22
N GLU A 98 15.51 15.49 26.19
CA GLU A 98 16.30 15.20 27.39
C GLU A 98 16.03 16.34 28.38
N LYS A 99 15.19 16.07 29.38
CA LYS A 99 15.05 16.96 30.53
C LYS A 99 16.30 16.77 31.39
N GLY A 100 17.32 17.59 31.13
CA GLY A 100 18.40 17.81 32.07
C GLY A 100 17.86 18.31 33.41
N VAL A 101 18.45 17.82 34.50
CA VAL A 101 19.33 18.60 35.40
C VAL A 101 19.59 17.71 36.63
N LYS A 102 20.83 17.22 36.75
CA LYS A 102 21.46 16.95 38.03
C LYS A 102 22.13 18.24 38.49
N ALA A 103 21.86 18.65 39.72
CA ALA A 103 22.78 19.35 40.60
C ALA A 103 22.79 18.58 41.92
#